data_AF-A4BIL1-F1
#
_entry.id   AF-A4BIL1-F1
#
_cell.length_a   1.000
_cell.length_b   1.000
_cell.length_c   1.000
_cell.angle_alpha   90.00
_cell.angle_beta   90.00
_cell.angle_gamma   90.00
#
_symmetry.space_group_name_H-M   'P 1'
#
loop_
_entity.id
_entity.type
_entity.pdbx_description
1 polymer ?
#
loop_
_entity_poly.entity_id
_entity_poly.type
_entity_poly.pdbx_seq_one_letter_code
_entity_poly.pdbx_strand_id
1 'polypeptide(L)'
;MVNRHHHNQDVCFMKTFLFCLTAFLSSLQAGLCYLWTSKDGKTIEQFRNMLDFAYGDVPLWTTIAFSFGVGWYGVAFLWIALAGSTFHRRVPDKVINSIVTLSVFVLLGMFYAMYPIHFMLTHSMNI
;
A
#
# COMPACT_ATOMS: atom_id res chain seq x y z
N MET A 1 -5.87 31.48 29.69
CA MET A 1 -6.75 30.77 28.73
C MET A 1 -6.18 30.63 27.31
N VAL A 2 -5.07 31.29 26.97
CA VAL A 2 -4.43 31.24 25.62
C VAL A 2 -3.85 29.86 25.25
N ASN A 3 -3.39 29.06 26.23
CA ASN A 3 -2.72 27.78 25.95
C ASN A 3 -3.61 26.65 25.40
N ARG A 4 -4.94 26.70 25.56
CA ARG A 4 -5.82 25.63 25.04
C ARG A 4 -6.14 25.79 23.55
N HIS A 5 -6.10 27.01 23.02
CA HIS A 5 -6.43 27.26 21.62
C HIS A 5 -5.31 26.82 20.67
N HIS A 6 -4.04 27.10 21.01
CA HIS A 6 -2.90 26.60 20.25
C HIS A 6 -2.85 25.07 20.24
N HIS A 7 -3.01 24.44 21.41
CA HIS A 7 -3.01 22.99 21.52
C HIS A 7 -4.10 22.30 20.68
N ASN A 8 -5.30 22.89 20.61
CA ASN A 8 -6.38 22.36 19.76
C ASN A 8 -6.14 22.60 18.25
N GLN A 9 -5.47 23.69 17.87
CA GLN A 9 -5.10 23.95 16.47
C GLN A 9 -4.02 22.98 15.99
N ASP A 10 -2.99 22.74 16.80
CA ASP A 10 -1.88 21.83 16.46
C ASP A 10 -2.37 20.38 16.27
N VAL A 11 -3.28 19.93 17.14
CA VAL A 11 -3.88 18.58 17.05
C VAL A 11 -4.75 18.45 15.80
N CYS A 12 -5.53 19.48 15.45
CA CYS A 12 -6.36 19.47 14.24
C CYS A 12 -5.50 19.45 12.96
N PHE A 13 -4.43 20.27 12.94
CA PHE A 13 -3.47 20.31 11.85
C PHE A 13 -2.78 18.95 11.66
N MET A 14 -2.28 18.35 12.74
CA MET A 14 -1.60 17.06 12.68
C MET A 14 -2.52 15.93 12.20
N LYS A 15 -3.78 15.89 12.65
CA LYS A 15 -4.76 14.90 12.16
C LYS A 15 -5.07 15.07 10.69
N THR A 16 -5.23 16.31 10.24
CA THR A 16 -5.46 16.62 8.82
C THR A 16 -4.28 16.20 7.97
N PHE A 17 -3.05 16.50 8.42
CA PHE A 17 -1.83 16.07 7.73
C PHE A 17 -1.73 14.54 7.62
N LEU A 18 -1.95 13.82 8.71
CA LEU A 18 -1.88 12.35 8.72
C LEU A 18 -2.96 11.71 7.85
N PHE A 19 -4.15 12.31 7.78
CA PHE A 19 -5.19 11.88 6.87
C PHE A 19 -4.79 12.10 5.40
N CYS A 20 -4.31 13.29 5.04
CA CYS A 20 -3.83 13.58 3.70
C CYS A 20 -2.70 12.63 3.29
N LEU A 21 -1.77 12.33 4.21
CA LEU A 21 -0.71 11.37 4.00
C LEU A 21 -1.27 9.96 3.77
N THR A 22 -2.24 9.51 4.56
CA THR A 22 -2.88 8.20 4.38
C THR A 22 -3.61 8.12 3.04
N ALA A 23 -4.32 9.18 2.64
CA ALA A 23 -5.01 9.26 1.36
C ALA A 23 -4.02 9.19 0.18
N PHE A 24 -2.89 9.88 0.28
CA PHE A 24 -1.80 9.80 -0.69
C PHE A 24 -1.22 8.38 -0.79
N LEU A 25 -0.88 7.77 0.34
CA LEU A 25 -0.36 6.39 0.39
C LEU A 25 -1.35 5.37 -0.19
N SER A 26 -2.64 5.53 0.13
CA SER A 26 -3.71 4.68 -0.41
C SER A 26 -3.88 4.86 -1.92
N SER A 27 -3.71 6.08 -2.42
CA SER A 27 -3.74 6.36 -3.86
C SER A 27 -2.55 5.71 -4.58
N LEU A 28 -1.36 5.72 -3.96
CA LEU A 28 -0.20 4.98 -4.47
C LEU A 28 -0.45 3.47 -4.47
N GLN A 29 -1.01 2.91 -3.39
CA GLN A 29 -1.35 1.47 -3.34
C GLN A 29 -2.36 1.10 -4.43
N ALA A 30 -3.39 1.91 -4.66
CA ALA A 30 -4.37 1.71 -5.71
C ALA A 30 -3.75 1.81 -7.12
N GLY A 31 -2.83 2.76 -7.32
CA GLY A 31 -2.08 2.91 -8.57
C GLY A 31 -1.16 1.71 -8.85
N LEU A 32 -0.47 1.21 -7.84
CA LEU A 32 0.30 -0.04 -7.95
C LEU A 32 -0.62 -1.23 -8.24
N CYS A 33 -1.74 -1.36 -7.51
CA CYS A 33 -2.72 -2.41 -7.78
C CYS A 33 -3.21 -2.35 -9.23
N TYR A 34 -3.48 -1.16 -9.77
CA TYR A 34 -3.87 -1.00 -11.17
C TYR A 34 -2.79 -1.50 -12.12
N LEU A 35 -1.53 -1.11 -11.91
CA LEU A 35 -0.41 -1.62 -12.70
C LEU A 35 -0.24 -3.15 -12.55
N TRP A 36 -0.59 -3.69 -11.39
CA TRP A 36 -0.57 -5.13 -11.11
C TRP A 36 -1.65 -5.87 -11.90
N THR A 37 -2.88 -5.37 -11.90
CA THR A 37 -4.05 -6.06 -12.44
C THR A 37 -4.30 -5.77 -13.91
N SER A 38 -3.75 -4.68 -14.45
CA SER A 38 -3.89 -4.30 -15.86
C SER A 38 -2.96 -5.07 -16.80
N LYS A 39 -1.92 -5.72 -16.27
CA LYS A 39 -1.09 -6.64 -17.05
C LYS A 39 -1.75 -8.02 -16.99
N ASP A 40 -2.33 -8.43 -18.12
CA ASP A 40 -3.01 -9.71 -18.33
C ASP A 40 -2.32 -10.89 -17.64
N GLY A 41 -3.11 -11.89 -17.21
CA GLY A 41 -2.65 -13.07 -16.45
C GLY A 41 -1.43 -13.82 -17.00
N LYS A 42 -1.04 -13.58 -18.26
CA LYS A 42 0.24 -14.01 -18.86
C LYS A 42 1.46 -13.53 -18.09
N THR A 43 1.42 -12.33 -17.49
CA THR A 43 2.55 -11.79 -16.71
C THR A 43 2.75 -12.57 -15.41
N ILE A 44 1.67 -13.09 -14.80
CA ILE A 44 1.74 -13.90 -13.58
C ILE A 44 2.39 -15.26 -13.87
N GLU A 45 2.02 -15.92 -14.96
CA GLU A 45 2.65 -17.18 -15.37
C GLU A 45 4.13 -17.00 -15.73
N GLN A 46 4.46 -15.97 -16.53
CA GLN A 46 5.84 -15.63 -16.85
C GLN A 46 6.66 -15.41 -15.58
N PHE A 47 6.09 -14.66 -14.63
CA PHE A 47 6.71 -14.37 -13.34
C PHE A 47 6.94 -15.62 -12.49
N ARG A 48 5.95 -16.51 -12.44
CA ARG A 48 6.05 -17.78 -11.72
C ARG A 48 7.18 -18.63 -12.28
N ASN A 49 7.28 -18.73 -13.60
CA ASN A 49 8.34 -19.49 -14.28
C ASN A 49 9.74 -18.91 -14.04
N MET A 50 9.88 -17.59 -13.95
CA MET A 50 11.18 -16.96 -13.67
C MET A 50 11.61 -17.14 -12.22
N LEU A 51 10.68 -17.06 -11.26
CA LEU A 51 11.01 -17.34 -9.87
C LEU A 51 11.38 -18.80 -9.65
N ASP A 52 10.66 -19.71 -10.30
CA ASP A 52 10.99 -21.14 -10.32
C ASP A 52 12.39 -21.38 -10.92
N PHE A 53 12.73 -20.68 -12.02
CA PHE A 53 14.07 -20.75 -12.61
C PHE A 53 15.17 -20.17 -11.70
N ALA A 54 14.92 -19.05 -11.02
CA ALA A 54 15.93 -18.34 -10.23
C ALA A 54 16.15 -18.94 -8.83
N TYR A 55 15.09 -19.44 -8.20
CA TYR A 55 15.10 -19.86 -6.80
C TYR A 55 14.73 -21.34 -6.61
N GLY A 56 14.30 -22.04 -7.67
CA GLY A 56 13.82 -23.43 -7.60
C GLY A 56 12.43 -23.60 -6.98
N ASP A 57 11.85 -22.52 -6.44
CA ASP A 57 10.47 -22.44 -5.96
C ASP A 57 10.02 -20.98 -5.89
N VAL A 58 8.71 -20.76 -5.91
CA VAL A 58 8.09 -19.43 -5.81
C VAL A 58 7.94 -19.07 -4.33
N PRO A 59 8.52 -17.95 -3.85
CA PRO A 59 8.37 -17.57 -2.46
C PRO A 59 6.90 -17.40 -2.07
N LEU A 60 6.53 -17.97 -0.92
CA LEU A 60 5.15 -18.04 -0.43
C LEU A 60 4.47 -16.65 -0.37
N TRP A 61 5.23 -15.63 0.03
CA TRP A 61 4.74 -14.27 0.18
C TRP A 61 4.33 -13.66 -1.17
N THR A 62 5.04 -13.98 -2.25
CA THR A 62 4.71 -13.51 -3.61
C THR A 62 3.45 -14.22 -4.08
N THR A 63 3.34 -15.54 -3.86
CA THR A 63 2.12 -16.30 -4.19
C THR A 63 0.89 -15.72 -3.51
N ILE A 64 0.99 -15.36 -2.22
CA ILE A 64 -0.09 -14.71 -1.48
C ILE A 64 -0.41 -13.33 -2.09
N ALA A 65 0.60 -12.54 -2.41
CA ALA A 65 0.41 -11.21 -2.99
C ALA A 65 -0.29 -11.25 -4.36
N PHE A 66 0.07 -12.21 -5.23
CA PHE A 66 -0.62 -12.43 -6.51
C PHE A 66 -2.04 -12.96 -6.32
N SER A 67 -2.24 -13.89 -5.37
CA SER A 67 -3.56 -14.47 -5.09
C SER A 67 -4.56 -13.42 -4.61
N PHE A 68 -4.08 -12.33 -3.99
CA PHE A 68 -4.92 -11.23 -3.54
C PHE A 68 -5.46 -10.36 -4.69
N GLY A 69 -4.68 -10.15 -5.75
CA GLY A 69 -5.10 -9.46 -6.98
C GLY A 69 -5.86 -8.14 -6.74
N VAL A 70 -7.10 -8.05 -7.23
CA VAL A 70 -7.99 -6.87 -7.07
C VAL A 70 -8.29 -6.57 -5.58
N GLY A 71 -8.14 -7.53 -4.68
CA GLY A 71 -8.30 -7.34 -3.23
C GLY A 71 -7.38 -6.26 -2.64
N TRP A 72 -6.28 -5.94 -3.30
CA TRP A 72 -5.39 -4.84 -2.93
C TRP A 72 -6.08 -3.46 -3.01
N TYR A 73 -7.07 -3.27 -3.89
CA TYR A 73 -7.90 -2.07 -3.86
C TYR A 73 -8.70 -1.96 -2.56
N GLY A 74 -9.22 -3.09 -2.07
CA GLY A 74 -9.94 -3.14 -0.79
C GLY A 74 -9.07 -2.69 0.38
N VAL A 75 -7.78 -3.04 0.37
CA VAL A 75 -6.80 -2.60 1.37
C VAL A 75 -6.60 -1.09 1.31
N ALA A 76 -6.46 -0.51 0.11
CA ALA A 76 -6.35 0.95 -0.06
C ALA A 76 -7.60 1.69 0.46
N PHE A 77 -8.81 1.20 0.13
CA PHE A 77 -10.06 1.79 0.63
C PHE A 77 -10.21 1.65 2.14
N LEU A 78 -9.78 0.53 2.72
CA LEU A 78 -9.82 0.30 4.15
C LEU A 78 -8.99 1.34 4.92
N TRP A 79 -7.80 1.69 4.44
CA TRP A 79 -6.98 2.72 5.08
C TRP A 79 -7.64 4.09 5.10
N ILE A 80 -8.27 4.48 3.98
CA ILE A 80 -9.02 5.74 3.89
C ILE A 80 -10.23 5.73 4.83
N ALA A 81 -10.99 4.63 4.86
CA ALA A 81 -12.15 4.50 5.74
C ALA A 81 -11.76 4.57 7.23
N LEU A 82 -10.67 3.88 7.60
CA LEU A 82 -10.13 3.90 8.96
C LEU A 82 -9.64 5.31 9.32
N ALA A 83 -8.88 5.96 8.45
CA ALA A 83 -8.41 7.33 8.69
C ALA A 83 -9.58 8.33 8.78
N GLY A 84 -10.60 8.21 7.92
CA GLY A 84 -11.81 9.04 7.96
C GLY A 84 -12.62 8.86 9.24
N SER A 85 -12.72 7.61 9.74
CA SER A 85 -13.42 7.31 11.00
C SER A 85 -12.80 8.02 12.22
N THR A 86 -11.52 8.39 12.14
CA THR A 86 -10.81 9.07 13.23
C THR A 86 -11.17 10.55 13.39
N PHE A 87 -11.87 11.16 12.41
CA PHE A 87 -12.40 12.53 12.54
C PHE A 87 -13.72 12.56 13.32
N HIS A 88 -14.55 11.53 13.18
CA HIS A 88 -15.84 11.46 13.86
C HIS A 88 -15.73 11.03 15.32
N ARG A 89 -14.69 10.26 15.65
CA ARG A 89 -14.45 9.75 17.00
C ARG A 89 -13.25 10.48 17.62
N ARG A 90 -13.27 10.74 18.93
CA ARG A 90 -12.08 11.22 19.68
C ARG A 90 -11.06 10.09 19.83
N VAL A 91 -10.54 9.63 18.70
CA VAL A 91 -9.53 8.57 18.65
C VAL A 91 -8.19 9.16 19.09
N PRO A 92 -7.43 8.47 19.97
CA PRO A 92 -6.11 8.91 20.37
C PRO A 92 -5.13 8.87 19.19
N ASP A 93 -4.23 9.86 19.13
CA ASP A 93 -3.32 10.08 17.99
C ASP A 93 -2.41 8.88 17.71
N LYS A 94 -2.12 8.07 18.74
CA LYS A 94 -1.38 6.80 18.60
C LYS A 94 -2.00 5.86 17.56
N VAL A 95 -3.33 5.81 17.47
CA VAL A 95 -4.04 4.93 16.52
C VAL A 95 -3.90 5.43 15.09
N ILE A 96 -3.99 6.73 14.85
CA ILE A 96 -3.78 7.32 13.52
C ILE A 96 -2.35 7.07 13.05
N ASN A 97 -1.37 7.24 13.95
CA ASN A 97 0.02 6.92 13.64
C ASN A 97 0.20 5.44 13.28
N SER A 98 -0.44 4.52 14.00
CA SER A 98 -0.40 3.09 13.66
C SER A 98 -1.01 2.80 12.28
N ILE A 99 -2.13 3.46 11.92
CA ILE A 99 -2.75 3.33 10.60
C ILE A 99 -1.77 3.79 9.51
N VAL A 100 -1.15 4.95 9.68
CA VAL A 100 -0.15 5.47 8.74
C VAL A 100 1.03 4.53 8.62
N THR A 101 1.63 4.10 9.73
CA THR A 101 2.78 3.17 9.73
C THR A 101 2.44 1.86 9.03
N LEU A 102 1.28 1.27 9.33
CA LEU A 102 0.83 0.04 8.66
C LEU A 102 0.61 0.26 7.16
N SER A 103 0.02 1.38 6.75
CA SER A 103 -0.17 1.71 5.34
C SER A 103 1.18 1.85 4.59
N VAL A 104 2.22 2.38 5.24
CA VAL A 104 3.58 2.44 4.69
C VAL A 104 4.18 1.04 4.57
N PHE A 105 4.10 0.20 5.60
CA PHE A 105 4.61 -1.17 5.56
C PHE A 105 3.93 -2.00 4.47
N VAL A 106 2.60 -1.88 4.32
CA VAL A 106 1.86 -2.54 3.26
C VAL A 106 2.29 -2.04 1.88
N LEU A 107 2.44 -0.72 1.71
CA LEU A 107 2.91 -0.16 0.44
C LEU A 107 4.32 -0.67 0.09
N LEU A 108 5.23 -0.72 1.05
CA LEU A 108 6.57 -1.29 0.87
C LEU A 108 6.52 -2.78 0.54
N GLY A 109 5.65 -3.54 1.21
CA GLY A 109 5.40 -4.95 0.90
C GLY A 109 4.90 -5.15 -0.53
N MET A 110 3.98 -4.30 -1.00
CA MET A 110 3.51 -4.31 -2.39
C MET A 110 4.63 -3.97 -3.37
N PHE A 111 5.46 -2.96 -3.08
CA PHE A 111 6.62 -2.63 -3.91
C PHE A 111 7.62 -3.79 -3.99
N TYR A 112 7.93 -4.41 -2.86
CA TYR A 112 8.79 -5.59 -2.80
C TYR A 112 8.19 -6.73 -3.63
N ALA A 113 6.87 -6.94 -3.54
CA ALA A 113 6.13 -7.93 -4.33
C ALA A 113 6.15 -7.68 -5.84
N MET A 114 6.14 -6.40 -6.23
CA MET A 114 6.28 -5.98 -7.62
C MET A 114 7.71 -5.97 -8.14
N TYR A 115 8.72 -5.98 -7.27
CA TYR A 115 10.11 -5.83 -7.69
C TYR A 115 10.54 -6.82 -8.77
N PRO A 116 10.17 -8.12 -8.73
CA PRO A 116 10.56 -9.03 -9.78
C PRO A 116 9.75 -8.78 -11.08
N ILE A 117 8.57 -8.15 -11.03
CA ILE A 117 7.77 -7.76 -12.23
C ILE A 117 8.50 -6.63 -12.96
N HIS A 118 9.07 -5.67 -12.20
CA HIS A 118 9.90 -4.62 -12.76
C HIS A 118 11.15 -5.20 -13.44
N PHE A 119 11.78 -6.20 -12.82
CA PHE A 119 12.94 -6.88 -13.40
C PHE A 119 12.59 -7.54 -14.74
N MET A 120 11.42 -8.18 -14.84
CA MET A 120 10.93 -8.77 -16.09
C MET A 120 10.71 -7.75 -17.20
N LEU A 121 10.05 -6.62 -16.89
CA LEU A 121 9.77 -5.59 -17.88
C LEU A 121 11.03 -4.91 -18.42
N THR A 122 12.06 -4.84 -17.58
CA THR A 122 13.34 -4.25 -17.98
C THR A 122 14.17 -5.25 -18.80
N HIS A 123 14.10 -6.56 -18.51
CA HIS A 123 14.83 -7.58 -19.26
C HIS A 123 14.12 -8.00 -20.56
N SER A 124 12.79 -7.92 -20.65
CA SER A 124 12.04 -8.21 -21.89
C SER A 124 12.17 -7.13 -22.96
N MET A 125 12.72 -5.96 -22.64
CA MET A 125 13.00 -4.87 -23.59
C MET A 125 14.43 -4.90 -24.16
N ASN A 126 15.27 -5.84 -23.71
CA ASN A 126 16.66 -6.01 -24.15
C ASN A 126 16.87 -7.26 -25.03
N ILE A 127 15.80 -7.77 -25.64
CA ILE A 127 15.84 -8.88 -26.62
C ILE A 127 15.16 -8.41 -27.90
#